data_AF-A0A497QRK2-F1
#
_entry.id   AF-A0A497QRK2-F1
#
_cell.length_a   1.000
_cell.length_b   1.000
_cell.length_c   1.000
_cell.angle_alpha   90.00
_cell.angle_beta   90.00
_cell.angle_gamma   90.00
#
_symmetry.space_group_name_H-M   'P 1'
#
loop_
_entity.id
_entity.type
_entity.pdbx_description
1 polymer ?
#
loop_
_entity_poly.entity_id
_entity_poly.type
_entity_poly.pdbx_seq_one_letter_code
_entity_poly.pdbx_strand_id
1 'polypeptide(L)'
;MYGTLKKEKSVGDDLDFGQAFEHVRSCENGGMRLERWEDDVLIKCQFPDENNKMTAPYLYAESRFGKVPWKETNIELFSKKWTITE
;
A
#
# COMPACT_ATOMS: atom_id res chain seq x y z
N MET A 1 -9.77 -21.41 -15.47
CA MET A 1 -9.38 -20.25 -16.31
C MET A 1 -8.67 -19.29 -15.38
N TYR A 2 -7.35 -19.41 -15.23
CA TYR A 2 -6.58 -18.55 -14.33
C TYR A 2 -6.49 -17.17 -15.00
N GLY A 3 -7.25 -16.21 -14.46
CA GLY A 3 -7.22 -14.84 -14.91
C GLY A 3 -5.83 -14.27 -14.66
N THR A 4 -5.16 -13.85 -15.73
CA THR A 4 -3.94 -13.04 -15.66
C THR A 4 -4.28 -11.76 -14.90
N LEU A 5 -3.91 -11.69 -13.63
CA LEU A 5 -3.94 -10.45 -12.86
C LEU A 5 -3.05 -9.45 -13.61
N LYS A 6 -3.66 -8.38 -14.10
CA LYS A 6 -2.91 -7.28 -14.71
C LYS A 6 -1.98 -6.73 -13.64
N LYS A 7 -0.67 -6.89 -13.84
CA LYS A 7 0.35 -6.29 -12.99
C LYS A 7 0.07 -4.78 -12.98
N GLU A 8 -0.37 -4.24 -11.85
CA GLU A 8 -0.45 -2.79 -11.68
C GLU A 8 0.93 -2.20 -11.98
N LYS A 9 0.93 -1.06 -12.67
CA LYS A 9 2.15 -0.47 -13.20
C LYS A 9 2.92 0.12 -12.01
N SER A 10 4.07 -0.46 -11.66
CA SER A 10 4.94 0.15 -10.66
C SER A 10 5.46 1.49 -11.17
N VAL A 11 5.35 2.53 -10.34
CA VAL A 11 5.75 3.91 -10.69
C VAL A 11 7.15 4.25 -10.16
N GLY A 12 7.64 3.49 -9.19
CA GLY A 12 9.01 3.58 -8.67
C GLY A 12 9.36 2.33 -7.90
N ASP A 13 10.62 1.90 -8.03
CA ASP A 13 11.20 0.72 -7.37
C ASP A 13 12.39 1.14 -6.49
N ASP A 14 12.77 0.28 -5.54
CA ASP A 14 13.89 0.48 -4.61
C ASP A 14 13.79 1.76 -3.73
N LEU A 15 12.57 2.09 -3.30
CA LEU A 15 12.30 3.23 -2.40
C LEU A 15 12.48 2.85 -0.93
N ASP A 16 12.84 3.84 -0.11
CA ASP A 16 12.71 3.72 1.34
C ASP A 16 11.24 3.89 1.79
N PHE A 17 10.95 3.48 3.03
CA PHE A 17 9.60 3.56 3.58
C PHE A 17 9.05 4.99 3.58
N GLY A 18 9.87 6.00 3.86
CA GLY A 18 9.42 7.39 3.95
C GLY A 18 8.98 7.92 2.59
N GLN A 19 9.74 7.63 1.55
CA GLN A 19 9.41 7.98 0.17
C GLN A 19 8.12 7.29 -0.29
N ALA A 20 8.01 5.98 -0.07
CA ALA A 20 6.82 5.22 -0.44
C ALA A 20 5.57 5.66 0.34
N PHE A 21 5.72 5.95 1.64
CA PHE A 21 4.65 6.45 2.49
C PHE A 21 4.15 7.82 2.04
N GLU A 22 5.04 8.72 1.63
CA GLU A 22 4.64 10.04 1.14
C GLU A 22 3.79 9.95 -0.13
N HIS A 23 4.08 8.99 -1.02
CA HIS A 23 3.24 8.71 -2.19
C HIS A 23 1.83 8.26 -1.77
N VAL A 24 1.74 7.26 -0.88
CA VAL A 24 0.46 6.73 -0.39
C VAL A 24 -0.36 7.78 0.39
N ARG A 25 0.31 8.74 1.02
CA ARG A 25 -0.33 9.85 1.73
C ARG A 25 -0.88 10.93 0.78
N SER A 26 -0.29 11.09 -0.40
CA SER A 26 -0.60 12.19 -1.33
C SER A 26 -1.47 11.75 -2.51
N CYS A 27 -1.52 10.46 -2.84
CA CYS A 27 -2.27 9.93 -3.97
C CYS A 27 -3.50 9.13 -3.51
N GLU A 28 -4.69 9.52 -3.99
CA GLU A 28 -5.98 8.93 -3.58
C GLU A 28 -6.08 7.42 -3.84
N ASN A 29 -5.46 6.93 -4.93
CA ASN A 29 -5.39 5.52 -5.27
C ASN A 29 -3.98 4.92 -5.10
N GLY A 30 -3.07 5.70 -4.52
CA GLY A 30 -1.67 5.30 -4.35
C GLY A 30 -1.52 4.10 -3.42
N GLY A 31 -0.76 3.11 -3.86
CA GLY A 31 -0.37 1.96 -3.07
C GLY A 31 1.13 1.89 -2.85
N MET A 32 1.55 1.19 -1.79
CA MET A 32 2.94 0.75 -1.64
C MET A 32 3.00 -0.72 -1.24
N ARG A 33 4.05 -1.41 -1.66
CA ARG A 33 4.30 -2.80 -1.27
C ARG A 33 5.77 -3.13 -1.26
N LEU A 34 6.11 -4.25 -0.62
CA LEU A 34 7.42 -4.88 -0.75
C LEU A 34 7.40 -5.91 -1.88
N GLU A 35 8.52 -6.00 -2.59
CA GLU A 35 8.74 -6.97 -3.68
C GLU A 35 8.46 -8.42 -3.26
N ARG A 36 8.81 -8.78 -2.01
CA ARG A 36 8.65 -10.15 -1.49
C ARG A 36 7.22 -10.56 -1.15
N TRP A 37 6.27 -9.61 -1.17
CA TRP A 37 4.87 -9.91 -0.89
C TRP A 37 4.16 -10.38 -2.15
N GLU A 38 2.97 -10.98 -1.97
CA GLU A 38 2.11 -11.33 -3.09
C GLU A 38 1.70 -10.09 -3.89
N ASP A 39 1.48 -10.29 -5.19
CA ASP A 39 1.24 -9.18 -6.13
C ASP A 39 -0.05 -8.41 -5.87
N ASP A 40 -1.02 -9.04 -5.22
CA ASP A 40 -2.30 -8.44 -4.87
C ASP A 40 -2.28 -7.71 -3.52
N VAL A 41 -1.16 -7.71 -2.79
CA VAL A 41 -1.05 -7.06 -1.47
C VAL A 41 -0.53 -5.63 -1.62
N LEU A 42 -1.38 -4.65 -1.28
CA LEU A 42 -1.05 -3.23 -1.30
C LEU A 42 -1.35 -2.59 0.04
N ILE A 43 -0.43 -1.74 0.52
CA ILE A 43 -0.71 -0.84 1.63
C ILE A 43 -1.24 0.47 1.07
N LYS A 44 -2.40 0.89 1.56
CA LYS A 44 -3.06 2.14 1.18
C LYS A 44 -3.40 2.96 2.42
N CYS A 45 -3.64 4.25 2.22
CA CYS A 45 -4.14 5.13 3.25
C CYS A 45 -5.65 5.30 3.11
N GLN A 46 -6.37 5.13 4.23
CA GLN A 46 -7.75 5.57 4.33
C GLN A 46 -7.76 6.93 5.01
N PHE A 47 -8.40 7.92 4.39
CA PHE A 47 -8.70 9.20 5.01
C PHE A 47 -10.14 9.22 5.54
N PRO A 48 -10.44 10.01 6.59
CA PRO A 48 -11.81 10.23 7.02
C PRO A 48 -12.65 10.82 5.88
N ASP A 49 -13.84 10.24 5.65
CA ASP A 49 -14.85 10.73 4.71
C ASP A 49 -16.22 10.79 5.40
N GLU A 50 -17.23 11.34 4.73
CA GLU A 50 -18.59 11.51 5.29
C GLU A 50 -19.25 10.19 5.75
N ASN A 51 -18.76 9.03 5.28
CA ASN A 51 -19.30 7.71 5.56
C ASN A 51 -18.41 6.85 6.48
N ASN A 52 -17.25 7.35 6.92
CA ASN A 52 -16.25 6.58 7.67
C ASN A 52 -16.41 6.75 9.19
N LYS A 53 -16.34 5.65 9.94
CA LYS A 53 -16.39 5.63 11.42
C LYS A 53 -15.07 6.06 12.07
N MET A 54 -13.99 6.20 11.29
CA MET A 54 -12.66 6.56 11.78
C MET A 54 -12.39 8.05 11.61
N THR A 55 -11.93 8.72 12.68
CA THR A 55 -11.69 10.18 12.71
C THR A 55 -10.26 10.58 12.35
N ALA A 56 -9.37 9.63 12.13
CA ALA A 56 -7.97 9.87 11.78
C ALA A 56 -7.54 8.99 10.59
N PRO A 57 -6.60 9.45 9.75
CA PRO A 57 -6.04 8.63 8.69
C PRO A 57 -5.32 7.40 9.24
N TYR A 58 -5.40 6.28 8.52
CA TYR A 58 -4.70 5.05 8.90
C TYR A 58 -4.31 4.23 7.68
N LEU A 59 -3.30 3.40 7.85
CA LEU A 59 -2.86 2.45 6.83
C LEU A 59 -3.64 1.14 6.94
N TYR A 60 -3.99 0.59 5.79
CA TYR A 60 -4.58 -0.74 5.69
C TYR A 60 -3.91 -1.53 4.57
N ALA A 61 -3.85 -2.84 4.76
CA ALA A 61 -3.48 -3.77 3.71
C ALA A 61 -4.75 -4.19 2.95
N GLU A 62 -4.72 -4.03 1.63
CA GLU A 62 -5.74 -4.52 0.70
C GLU A 62 -5.20 -5.73 -0.05
N SER A 63 -6.04 -6.76 -0.18
CA SER A 63 -5.76 -7.94 -1.00
C SER A 63 -7.08 -8.53 -1.51
N ARG A 64 -7.00 -9.64 -2.26
CA ARG A 64 -8.19 -10.40 -2.66
C ARG A 64 -9.05 -10.89 -1.48
N PHE A 65 -8.51 -10.91 -0.27
CA PHE A 65 -9.21 -11.34 0.95
C PHE A 65 -9.89 -10.20 1.72
N GLY A 66 -9.75 -8.96 1.25
CA GLY A 66 -10.35 -7.78 1.86
C GLY A 66 -9.32 -6.80 2.43
N LYS A 67 -9.79 -5.93 3.32
CA LYS A 67 -9.03 -4.82 3.90
C LYS A 67 -8.84 -5.03 5.39
N VAL A 68 -7.60 -4.94 5.86
CA VAL A 68 -7.26 -5.08 7.27
C VAL A 68 -6.38 -3.92 7.72
N PRO A 69 -6.60 -3.34 8.92
CA PRO A 69 -5.69 -2.35 9.47
C PRO A 69 -4.26 -2.88 9.50
N TRP A 70 -3.30 -2.04 9.10
CA TRP A 70 -1.91 -2.45 8.98
C TRP A 70 -0.99 -1.52 9.76
N LYS A 71 0.05 -2.11 10.35
CA LYS A 71 1.11 -1.41 11.06
C LYS A 71 2.44 -2.01 10.63
N GLU A 72 3.41 -1.15 10.35
CA GLU A 72 4.73 -1.57 9.92
C GLU A 72 5.51 -2.25 11.05
N THR A 73 6.31 -3.24 10.66
CA THR A 73 7.35 -3.82 11.51
C THR A 73 8.68 -3.08 11.32
N ASN A 74 9.64 -3.28 12.23
CA ASN A 74 10.99 -2.71 12.06
C ASN A 74 11.64 -3.16 10.74
N ILE A 75 11.47 -4.41 10.33
CA ILE A 75 12.05 -4.93 9.09
C ILE A 75 11.52 -4.17 7.87
N GLU A 76 10.22 -3.88 7.86
CA GLU A 76 9.55 -3.10 6.82
C GLU A 76 9.98 -1.63 6.84
N LEU A 77 10.07 -1.03 8.03
CA LEU A 77 10.48 0.36 8.21
C LEU A 77 11.91 0.62 7.71
N PHE A 78 12.82 -0.34 7.90
CA PHE A 78 14.22 -0.24 7.43
C PHE A 78 14.44 -0.76 6.01
N SER A 79 13.40 -1.24 5.32
CA SER A 79 13.51 -1.71 3.95
C SER A 79 13.71 -0.55 2.96
N LYS A 80 14.54 -0.80 1.95
CA LYS A 80 14.73 0.08 0.77
C LYS A 80 14.20 -0.53 -0.52
N LYS A 81 13.28 -1.48 -0.38
CA LYS A 81 12.71 -2.26 -1.48
C LYS A 81 11.21 -2.04 -1.59
N TRP A 82 10.77 -0.81 -1.30
CA TRP A 82 9.39 -0.43 -1.49
C TRP A 82 9.16 -0.06 -2.94
N THR A 83 8.02 -0.53 -3.46
CA THR A 83 7.50 -0.19 -4.77
C THR A 83 6.17 0.51 -4.60
N ILE A 84 5.93 1.57 -5.37
CA ILE A 84 4.68 2.31 -5.39
C ILE A 84 3.80 1.95 -6.60
N THR A 85 2.49 2.04 -6.43
CA THR A 85 1.48 1.85 -7.48
C THR A 85 0.53 3.05 -7.55
N GLU A 86 -0.13 3.21 -8.69
CA GLU A 86 -1.15 4.23 -9.00
C GLU A 86 -2.45 3.59 -9.49
#